data_AF-A0A3P1CKI7-F1
#
_entry.id   AF-A0A3P1CKI7-F1
#
_cell.length_a   1.000
_cell.length_b   1.000
_cell.length_c   1.000
_cell.angle_alpha   90.00
_cell.angle_beta   90.00
_cell.angle_gamma   90.00
#
_symmetry.space_group_name_H-M   'P 1'
#
loop_
_entity.id
_entity.type
_entity.pdbx_description
1 polymer ?
#
loop_
_entity_poly.entity_id
_entity_poly.type
_entity_poly.pdbx_seq_one_letter_code
_entity_poly.pdbx_strand_id
1 'polypeptide(L)'
;MPTIEQELAEIKKLTKLSAVRQKLLFDVEDVAFLTGFSEETVYRWIRTGRAVGKKTVYLKPAQGIADRGHRIFPDELEFFLSHFPPARA
;
A
#
# COMPACT_ATOMS: atom_id res chain seq x y z
N MET A 1 -28.46 9.65 -10.31
CA MET A 1 -28.29 9.86 -8.86
C MET A 1 -27.63 8.61 -8.31
N PRO A 2 -26.52 8.71 -7.56
CA PRO A 2 -25.91 7.55 -6.92
C PRO A 2 -26.91 6.92 -5.92
N THR A 3 -26.79 5.62 -5.69
CA THR A 3 -27.61 4.93 -4.68
C THR A 3 -27.04 5.17 -3.29
N ILE A 4 -27.89 5.07 -2.26
CA ILE A 4 -27.49 5.17 -0.85
C ILE A 4 -26.33 4.20 -0.53
N GLU A 5 -26.32 3.02 -1.16
CA GLU A 5 -25.25 2.03 -1.02
C GLU A 5 -23.90 2.51 -1.59
N GLN A 6 -23.92 3.22 -2.72
CA GLN A 6 -22.72 3.81 -3.32
C GLN A 6 -22.18 4.95 -2.45
N GLU A 7 -23.05 5.80 -1.91
CA GLU A 7 -22.65 6.89 -1.01
C GLU A 7 -22.04 6.34 0.30
N LEU A 8 -22.63 5.31 0.89
CA LEU A 8 -22.10 4.65 2.09
C LEU A 8 -20.75 3.98 1.84
N ALA A 9 -20.54 3.37 0.68
CA ALA A 9 -19.27 2.78 0.31
C ALA A 9 -18.17 3.85 0.16
N GLU A 10 -18.51 5.00 -0.42
CA GLU A 10 -17.59 6.13 -0.58
C GLU A 10 -17.21 6.75 0.77
N ILE A 11 -18.18 6.97 1.66
CA ILE A 11 -17.92 7.46 3.03
C ILE A 11 -17.02 6.50 3.82
N LYS A 12 -17.26 5.19 3.72
CA LYS A 12 -16.41 4.16 4.35
C LYS A 12 -14.98 4.21 3.81
N LYS A 13 -14.81 4.38 2.50
CA LYS A 13 -13.50 4.49 1.85
C LYS A 13 -12.76 5.74 2.31
N LEU A 14 -13.41 6.89 2.39
CA LEU A 14 -12.81 8.15 2.86
C LEU A 14 -12.42 8.07 4.34
N THR A 15 -13.25 7.44 5.17
CA THR A 15 -12.94 7.20 6.58
C THR A 15 -11.72 6.30 6.74
N LYS A 16 -11.66 5.19 5.99
CA LYS A 16 -10.51 4.27 5.99
C LYS A 16 -9.23 4.98 5.53
N LEU A 17 -9.28 5.76 4.45
CA LEU A 17 -8.14 6.55 3.97
C LEU A 17 -7.60 7.52 5.03
N SER A 18 -8.50 8.22 5.72
CA SER A 18 -8.11 9.17 6.78
C SER A 18 -7.45 8.46 7.96
N ALA A 19 -8.02 7.32 8.39
CA ALA A 19 -7.44 6.51 9.45
C ALA A 19 -6.06 5.94 9.08
N VAL A 20 -5.90 5.48 7.84
CA VAL A 20 -4.62 4.95 7.34
C VAL A 20 -3.56 6.05 7.30
N ARG A 21 -3.88 7.25 6.79
CA ARG A 21 -2.92 8.36 6.72
C ARG A 21 -2.43 8.87 8.09
N GLN A 22 -3.16 8.57 9.16
CA GLN A 22 -2.75 8.91 10.53
C GLN A 22 -1.85 7.83 11.16
N LYS A 23 -1.70 6.66 10.54
CA LYS A 23 -0.85 5.59 11.06
C LYS A 23 0.64 5.92 10.87
N LEU A 24 1.43 5.62 11.90
CA LEU A 24 2.88 5.72 11.86
C LEU A 24 3.52 4.63 10.97
N LEU A 25 2.86 3.47 10.88
CA LEU A 25 3.30 2.30 10.12
C LEU A 25 2.09 1.66 9.42
N PHE A 26 2.24 1.34 8.15
CA PHE A 26 1.24 0.64 7.36
C PHE A 26 1.44 -0.87 7.48
N ASP A 27 0.36 -1.64 7.52
CA ASP A 27 0.41 -3.07 7.23
C ASP A 27 0.15 -3.35 5.74
N VAL A 28 0.20 -4.63 5.37
CA VAL A 28 -0.02 -5.08 3.99
C VAL A 28 -1.41 -4.67 3.49
N GLU A 29 -2.44 -4.70 4.34
CA GLU A 29 -3.81 -4.32 3.99
C GLU A 29 -3.90 -2.82 3.70
N ASP A 30 -3.27 -1.99 4.53
CA ASP A 30 -3.18 -0.54 4.33
C ASP A 30 -2.51 -0.22 2.99
N VAL A 31 -1.39 -0.88 2.67
CA VAL A 31 -0.67 -0.67 1.41
C VAL A 31 -1.50 -1.13 0.21
N ALA A 32 -2.17 -2.28 0.31
CA ALA A 32 -3.09 -2.75 -0.72
C ALA A 32 -4.22 -1.74 -0.97
N PHE A 33 -4.80 -1.21 0.11
CA PHE A 33 -5.85 -0.20 0.03
C PHE A 33 -5.37 1.12 -0.60
N LEU A 34 -4.18 1.61 -0.21
CA LEU A 34 -3.62 2.87 -0.73
C LEU A 34 -3.21 2.77 -2.20
N THR A 35 -2.67 1.62 -2.61
CA THR A 35 -2.12 1.43 -3.96
C THR A 35 -3.14 0.86 -4.94
N GLY A 36 -4.26 0.30 -4.45
CA GLY A 36 -5.27 -0.37 -5.25
C GLY A 36 -4.87 -1.77 -5.73
N PHE A 37 -3.71 -2.29 -5.32
CA PHE A 37 -3.27 -3.66 -5.62
C PHE A 37 -3.79 -4.66 -4.58
N SER A 38 -3.76 -5.95 -4.91
CA SER A 38 -4.08 -7.01 -3.95
C SER A 38 -3.00 -7.17 -2.88
N GLU A 39 -3.38 -7.61 -1.68
CA GLU A 39 -2.43 -7.93 -0.61
C GLU A 39 -1.36 -8.94 -1.04
N GLU A 40 -1.74 -9.94 -1.85
CA GLU A 40 -0.79 -10.91 -2.42
C GLU A 40 0.28 -10.24 -3.29
N THR A 41 -0.09 -9.21 -4.04
CA THR A 41 0.85 -8.42 -4.84
C THR A 41 1.82 -7.68 -3.93
N VAL A 42 1.34 -7.11 -2.83
CA VAL A 42 2.17 -6.43 -1.82
C VAL A 42 3.12 -7.43 -1.13
N TYR A 43 2.64 -8.63 -0.77
CA TYR A 43 3.51 -9.71 -0.26
C TYR A 43 4.59 -10.11 -1.27
N ARG A 44 4.28 -10.16 -2.56
CA ARG A 44 5.27 -10.38 -3.61
C ARG A 44 6.31 -9.26 -3.68
N TRP A 45 5.90 -7.99 -3.56
CA TRP A 45 6.86 -6.88 -3.53
C TRP A 45 7.83 -6.97 -2.35
N ILE A 46 7.38 -7.50 -1.21
CA ILE A 46 8.22 -7.70 -0.04
C ILE A 46 9.16 -8.89 -0.23
N ARG A 47 8.66 -10.03 -0.72
CA ARG A 47 9.43 -11.29 -0.79
C ARG A 47 10.33 -11.39 -2.01
N THR A 48 9.80 -11.04 -3.17
CA THR A 48 10.45 -11.25 -4.47
C THR A 48 10.74 -9.93 -5.21
N GLY A 49 10.21 -8.82 -4.71
CA GLY A 49 10.33 -7.53 -5.35
C GLY A 49 9.48 -7.42 -6.62
N ARG A 50 9.61 -6.27 -7.28
CA ARG A 50 9.01 -5.97 -8.58
C ARG A 50 10.10 -5.55 -9.56
N ALA A 51 10.07 -6.12 -10.76
CA ALA A 51 11.02 -5.78 -11.81
C ALA A 51 10.72 -4.41 -12.42
N VAL A 52 11.77 -3.60 -12.60
CA VAL A 52 11.79 -2.31 -13.29
C VAL A 52 12.97 -2.31 -14.26
N GLY A 53 12.70 -2.64 -15.53
CA GLY A 53 13.75 -2.83 -16.53
C GLY A 53 14.71 -3.95 -16.14
N LYS A 54 15.99 -3.62 -15.92
CA LYS A 54 17.04 -4.58 -15.50
C LYS A 54 17.21 -4.69 -13.98
N LYS A 55 16.44 -3.94 -13.18
CA LYS A 55 16.55 -3.91 -11.72
C LYS A 55 15.32 -4.53 -11.07
N THR A 56 15.49 -5.11 -9.89
CA THR A 56 14.37 -5.53 -9.02
C THR A 56 14.34 -4.62 -7.81
N VAL A 57 13.19 -3.98 -7.57
CA VAL A 57 12.96 -3.09 -6.43
C VAL A 57 12.10 -3.83 -5.42
N TYR A 58 12.44 -3.75 -4.14
CA TYR A 58 11.75 -4.46 -3.06
C TYR A 58 11.06 -3.46 -2.15
N LEU A 59 9.86 -3.80 -1.67
CA LEU A 59 9.22 -3.04 -0.61
C LEU A 59 9.77 -3.53 0.72
N LYS A 60 10.52 -2.68 1.43
CA LYS A 60 11.19 -3.10 2.66
C LYS A 60 10.27 -2.91 3.86
N PRO A 61 9.99 -3.97 4.64
CA PRO A 61 9.34 -3.79 5.92
C PRO A 61 10.31 -3.17 6.94
N ALA A 62 9.77 -2.46 7.91
CA ALA A 62 10.45 -1.97 9.09
C ALA A 62 11.16 -3.12 9.81
N GLN A 63 12.47 -3.00 9.97
CA GLN A 63 13.27 -4.00 10.68
C GLN A 63 13.00 -3.96 12.18
N GLY A 64 13.06 -5.11 12.85
CA GLY A 64 12.91 -5.21 14.31
C GLY A 64 11.47 -5.36 14.82
N ILE A 65 10.47 -5.48 13.93
CA ILE A 65 9.05 -5.66 14.29
C ILE A 65 8.50 -7.00 13.77
N ALA A 66 9.36 -8.04 13.74
CA ALA A 66 9.08 -9.31 13.09
C ALA A 66 7.86 -10.07 13.66
N ASP A 67 7.54 -9.89 14.94
CA ASP A 67 6.45 -10.59 15.62
C ASP A 67 5.04 -10.05 15.29
N ARG A 68 4.91 -8.91 14.60
CA ARG A 68 3.61 -8.26 14.31
C ARG A 68 3.25 -8.19 12.83
N GLY A 69 3.87 -9.03 12.00
CA GLY A 69 3.72 -9.04 10.55
C GLY A 69 4.54 -7.96 9.83
N HIS A 70 4.39 -7.85 8.51
CA HIS A 70 5.12 -6.83 7.74
C HIS A 70 4.53 -5.44 8.01
N ARG A 71 5.32 -4.59 8.69
CA ARG A 71 5.03 -3.17 8.89
C ARG A 71 5.89 -2.34 7.93
N ILE A 72 5.31 -1.34 7.29
CA ILE A 72 5.94 -0.56 6.22
C ILE A 72 5.89 0.91 6.62
N PHE A 73 7.03 1.60 6.55
CA PHE A 73 7.07 3.04 6.75
C PHE A 73 6.41 3.74 5.54
N PRO A 74 5.60 4.79 5.76
CA PRO A 74 4.99 5.55 4.67
C PRO A 74 6.03 6.02 3.63
N ASP A 75 7.16 6.53 4.11
CA ASP A 75 8.29 7.03 3.34
C ASP A 75 9.01 5.92 2.53
N GLU A 76 9.07 4.70 3.05
CA GLU A 76 9.57 3.54 2.29
C GLU A 76 8.58 3.12 1.19
N LEU A 77 7.27 3.21 1.45
CA LEU A 77 6.25 2.98 0.41
C LEU A 77 6.34 4.05 -0.68
N GLU A 78 6.47 5.32 -0.33
CA GLU A 78 6.65 6.41 -1.31
C GLU A 78 7.93 6.22 -2.13
N PHE A 79 9.05 5.89 -1.47
CA PHE A 79 10.30 5.58 -2.14
C PHE A 79 10.14 4.40 -3.10
N PHE A 80 9.53 3.30 -2.66
CA PHE A 80 9.24 2.15 -3.52
C PHE A 80 8.42 2.57 -4.75
N LEU A 81 7.32 3.30 -4.54
CA LEU A 81 6.42 3.73 -5.61
C LEU A 81 7.08 4.68 -6.61
N SER A 82 8.02 5.51 -6.18
CA SER A 82 8.76 6.44 -7.06
C SER A 82 9.57 5.76 -8.17
N HIS A 83 9.86 4.46 -8.03
CA HIS A 83 10.58 3.69 -9.05
C HIS A 83 9.69 3.26 -10.22
N PHE A 84 8.37 3.39 -10.09
CA PHE A 84 7.42 3.02 -11.13
C PHE A 84 6.85 4.29 -11.75
N PRO A 85 6.70 4.34 -13.09
CA PRO A 85 6.01 5.46 -13.71
C PRO A 85 4.60 5.58 -13.11
N PRO A 86 4.09 6.80 -12.86
CA PRO A 86 2.71 6.97 -12.44
C PRO A 86 1.84 6.29 -13.49
N ALA A 87 0.91 5.42 -13.05
CA ALA A 87 -0.08 4.86 -13.93
C ALA A 87 -0.76 6.05 -14.62
N ARG A 88 -0.59 6.18 -15.94
CA ARG A 88 -1.17 7.29 -16.71
C ARG A 88 -2.67 7.32 -16.38
N ALA A 89 -3.11 8.48 -15.88
CA ALA A 89 -4.51 8.84 -15.71
C ALA A 89 -5.22 8.88 -17.07
#